data_AF-A0A7X6MPS0-F1
#
_entry.id   AF-A0A7X6MPS0-F1
#
_cell.length_a   1.000
_cell.length_b   1.000
_cell.length_c   1.000
_cell.angle_alpha   90.00
_cell.angle_beta   90.00
_cell.angle_gamma   90.00
#
_symmetry.space_group_name_H-M   'P 1'
#
loop_
_entity.id
_entity.type
_entity.pdbx_description
1 polymer ?
#
loop_
_entity_poly.entity_id
_entity_poly.type
_entity_poly.pdbx_seq_one_letter_code
_entity_poly.pdbx_strand_id
1 'polypeptide(L)'
;MGVVVKVDKAQYLVCAVLVAVGGFLIYDALTLTGGFAKVDPVGPRAFPLGIGIVLIVLAMILAIAIPRGSVGEADAGEDVDPNMPGDRRTVGLLVGLFVLVIVLVKPLGWAITGALLFAGAATILGNRHYIRNLAIGTVLSVGSFYAFYSGLGIPLPAGILDGIL
;
A
#
# COMPACT_ATOMS: atom_id res chain seq x y z
N MET A 1 38.43 16.79 23.61
CA MET A 1 37.67 15.52 23.70
C MET A 1 36.80 15.45 22.47
N GLY A 2 37.23 14.76 21.42
CA GLY A 2 36.53 14.73 20.12
C GLY A 2 35.31 13.83 20.21
N VAL A 3 34.12 14.36 19.91
CA VAL A 3 32.89 13.56 19.79
C VAL A 3 33.09 12.62 18.60
N VAL A 4 33.22 11.32 18.85
CA VAL A 4 33.30 10.32 17.79
C VAL A 4 31.90 10.17 17.19
N VAL A 5 31.70 10.74 16.00
CA VAL A 5 30.46 10.62 15.26
C VAL A 5 30.33 9.18 14.76
N LYS A 6 29.35 8.43 15.29
CA LYS A 6 29.07 7.05 14.87
C LYS A 6 28.24 7.12 13.58
N VAL A 7 28.86 6.81 12.44
CA VAL A 7 28.18 6.79 11.14
C VAL A 7 27.61 5.40 10.89
N ASP A 8 26.29 5.30 10.87
CA ASP A 8 25.60 4.07 10.47
C ASP A 8 25.48 4.02 8.94
N LYS A 9 26.38 3.23 8.32
CA LYS A 9 26.41 3.07 6.86
C LYS A 9 25.15 2.36 6.32
N ALA A 10 24.41 1.62 7.15
CA ALA A 10 23.20 0.93 6.73
C ALA A 10 22.09 1.91 6.31
N GLN A 11 22.08 3.13 6.85
CA GLN A 11 21.09 4.16 6.49
C GLN A 11 21.21 4.64 5.04
N TYR A 12 22.38 4.49 4.40
CA TYR A 12 22.51 4.76 2.97
C TYR A 12 21.69 3.80 2.11
N LEU A 13 21.40 2.58 2.60
CA LEU A 13 20.46 1.66 1.94
C LEU A 13 19.07 2.30 1.88
N VAL A 14 18.62 2.92 2.98
CA VAL A 14 17.32 3.60 3.04
C VAL A 14 17.29 4.76 2.05
N CYS A 15 18.36 5.57 1.97
CA CYS A 15 18.48 6.62 0.96
C CYS A 15 18.37 6.05 -0.47
N ALA A 16 19.06 4.95 -0.76
CA ALA A 16 19.01 4.31 -2.08
C ALA A 16 17.60 3.81 -2.43
N VAL A 17 16.88 3.21 -1.47
CA VAL A 17 15.50 2.76 -1.66
C VAL A 17 14.55 3.94 -1.89
N LEU A 18 14.67 5.01 -1.10
CA LEU A 18 13.85 6.22 -1.26
C LEU A 18 14.06 6.86 -2.63
N VAL A 19 15.32 6.93 -3.11
CA VAL A 19 15.64 7.45 -4.44
C VAL A 19 15.10 6.55 -5.54
N ALA A 20 15.26 5.23 -5.42
CA ALA A 20 14.77 4.28 -6.41
C ALA A 20 13.25 4.32 -6.54
N VAL A 21 12.53 4.25 -5.42
CA VAL A 21 11.06 4.30 -5.38
C VAL A 21 10.55 5.67 -5.80
N GLY A 22 11.13 6.75 -5.27
CA GLY A 22 10.72 8.12 -5.63
C GLY A 22 10.95 8.41 -7.11
N GLY A 23 12.10 8.02 -7.66
CA GLY A 23 12.41 8.13 -9.09
C GLY A 23 11.48 7.30 -9.96
N PHE A 24 11.16 6.07 -9.54
CA PHE A 24 10.18 5.23 -10.22
C PHE A 24 8.79 5.88 -10.26
N LEU A 25 8.30 6.42 -9.14
CA LEU A 25 7.00 7.11 -9.09
C LEU A 25 6.96 8.36 -9.96
N ILE A 26 8.05 9.13 -10.02
CA ILE A 26 8.15 10.30 -10.92
C ILE A 26 8.13 9.83 -12.38
N TYR A 27 8.90 8.79 -12.72
CA TYR A 27 8.91 8.23 -14.07
C TYR A 27 7.53 7.72 -14.49
N ASP A 28 6.85 6.97 -13.61
CA ASP A 28 5.49 6.50 -13.82
C ASP A 28 4.53 7.68 -14.04
N ALA A 29 4.53 8.66 -13.14
CA ALA A 29 3.71 9.87 -13.26
C ALA A 29 3.92 10.64 -14.57
N LEU A 30 5.15 10.72 -15.07
CA LEU A 30 5.49 11.40 -16.31
C LEU A 30 5.12 10.59 -17.56
N THR A 31 5.12 9.26 -17.46
CA THR A 31 4.78 8.35 -18.57
C THR A 31 3.30 7.98 -18.62
N LEU A 32 2.52 8.28 -17.57
CA LEU A 32 1.06 8.11 -17.55
C LEU A 32 0.41 8.88 -18.71
N THR A 33 -0.04 8.18 -19.74
CA THR A 33 -0.90 8.75 -20.80
C THR A 33 -2.24 9.18 -20.21
N GLY A 34 -2.71 10.38 -20.53
CA GLY A 34 -3.88 11.05 -19.93
C GLY A 34 -5.25 10.43 -20.25
N GLY A 35 -5.39 9.11 -20.14
CA GLY A 35 -6.70 8.46 -20.10
C GLY A 35 -7.37 8.77 -18.77
N PHE A 36 -8.66 9.07 -18.80
CA PHE A 36 -9.56 9.46 -17.70
C PHE A 36 -9.61 10.96 -17.32
N ALA A 37 -8.82 11.84 -17.94
CA ALA A 37 -8.76 13.27 -17.61
C ALA A 37 -9.91 14.14 -18.19
N LYS A 38 -11.17 13.72 -18.05
CA LYS A 38 -12.32 14.60 -18.40
C LYS A 38 -12.98 15.29 -17.21
N VAL A 39 -12.69 14.90 -15.96
CA VAL A 39 -13.41 15.43 -14.78
C VAL A 39 -12.50 15.83 -13.60
N ASP A 40 -11.19 15.54 -13.64
CA ASP A 40 -10.31 15.75 -12.47
C ASP A 40 -9.43 17.01 -12.59
N PRO A 41 -9.57 18.01 -11.69
CA PRO A 41 -8.79 19.25 -11.70
C PRO A 41 -7.28 19.06 -11.48
N VAL A 42 -6.90 18.01 -10.74
CA VAL A 42 -5.50 17.78 -10.31
C VAL A 42 -4.81 16.71 -11.17
N GLY A 43 -5.59 15.92 -11.91
CA GLY A 43 -5.11 14.83 -12.76
C GLY A 43 -4.47 13.65 -12.00
N PRO A 44 -4.46 12.45 -12.59
CA PRO A 44 -3.96 11.24 -11.92
C PRO A 44 -2.44 11.26 -11.65
N ARG A 45 -1.70 12.21 -12.24
CA ARG A 45 -0.26 12.35 -12.11
C ARG A 45 0.17 13.06 -10.83
N ALA A 46 -0.70 13.90 -10.24
CA ALA A 46 -0.32 14.75 -9.12
C ALA A 46 0.06 13.94 -7.87
N PHE A 47 -0.67 12.86 -7.61
CA PHE A 47 -0.42 11.99 -6.47
C PHE A 47 0.95 11.27 -6.54
N PRO A 48 1.25 10.47 -7.58
CA PRO A 48 2.56 9.81 -7.68
C PRO A 48 3.72 10.81 -7.79
N LEU A 49 3.53 11.93 -8.47
CA LEU A 49 4.54 12.98 -8.58
C LEU A 49 4.86 13.61 -7.21
N GLY A 50 3.83 13.97 -6.43
CA GLY A 50 4.00 14.56 -5.11
C GLY A 50 4.72 13.64 -4.14
N ILE A 51 4.30 12.36 -4.08
CA ILE A 51 4.97 11.35 -3.25
C ILE A 51 6.42 11.16 -3.71
N GLY A 52 6.65 11.03 -5.01
CA GLY A 52 7.99 10.86 -5.56
C GLY A 52 8.93 12.01 -5.16
N ILE A 53 8.48 13.26 -5.29
CA ILE A 53 9.26 14.45 -4.89
C ILE A 53 9.58 14.41 -3.39
N VAL A 54 8.59 14.12 -2.54
CA VAL A 54 8.79 14.04 -1.08
C VAL A 54 9.83 12.98 -0.73
N LEU A 55 9.77 11.80 -1.35
CA LEU A 55 10.76 10.74 -1.12
C LEU A 55 12.17 11.17 -1.50
N ILE A 56 12.35 11.85 -2.64
CA ILE A 56 13.66 12.38 -3.05
C ILE A 56 14.18 13.42 -2.06
N VAL A 57 13.32 14.36 -1.63
CA VAL A 57 13.68 15.39 -0.66
C VAL A 57 14.11 14.76 0.66
N LEU A 58 13.34 13.80 1.18
CA LEU A 58 13.67 13.08 2.41
C LEU A 58 14.98 12.28 2.27
N ALA A 59 15.23 11.64 1.12
CA ALA A 59 16.48 10.95 0.86
C ALA A 59 17.69 11.90 0.88
N MET A 60 17.56 13.10 0.31
CA MET A 60 18.61 14.12 0.35
C MET A 60 18.85 14.62 1.78
N ILE A 61 17.78 14.92 2.53
CA ILE A 61 17.88 15.35 3.93
C ILE A 61 18.60 14.28 4.76
N LEU A 62 18.20 13.01 4.63
CA LEU A 62 18.81 11.90 5.35
C LEU A 62 20.27 11.69 4.96
N ALA A 63 20.60 11.74 3.66
CA ALA A 63 21.98 11.62 3.18
C ALA A 63 22.90 12.72 3.75
N ILE A 64 22.37 13.93 3.97
CA ILE A 64 23.10 15.03 4.62
C ILE A 64 23.18 14.83 6.15
N ALA A 65 22.17 14.20 6.76
CA ALA A 65 22.09 13.98 8.20
C ALA A 65 23.00 12.83 8.69
N ILE A 66 23.18 11.77 7.90
CA ILE A 66 24.04 10.61 8.23
C ILE A 66 25.48 11.04 8.61
N PRO A 67 26.22 11.83 7.79
CA PRO A 67 27.57 12.25 8.15
C PRO A 67 27.60 13.25 9.33
N ARG A 68 26.45 13.85 9.69
CA ARG A 68 26.30 14.71 10.87
C ARG A 68 26.04 13.92 12.16
N GLY A 69 26.05 12.59 12.09
CA GLY A 69 25.83 11.72 13.25
C GLY A 69 24.39 11.42 13.55
N SER A 70 23.48 11.66 12.60
CA SER A 70 22.11 11.17 12.72
C SER A 70 22.14 9.64 12.72
N VAL A 71 21.75 9.07 13.85
CA VAL A 71 21.50 7.64 14.00
C VAL A 71 20.00 7.48 14.20
N GLY A 72 19.40 6.48 13.55
CA GLY A 72 18.01 6.13 13.82
C GLY A 72 17.93 5.65 15.26
N GLU A 73 17.15 6.34 16.08
CA GLU A 73 16.80 5.82 17.39
C GLU A 73 15.98 4.56 17.15
N ALA A 74 16.37 3.44 17.77
CA ALA A 74 15.53 2.26 17.75
C ALA A 74 14.18 2.65 18.37
N ASP A 75 13.10 2.48 17.61
CA ASP A 75 11.77 2.85 18.07
C ASP A 75 11.47 2.06 19.35
N ALA A 76 11.42 2.74 20.49
CA ALA A 76 11.05 2.17 21.79
C ALA A 76 9.52 2.05 21.92
N GLY A 77 8.82 1.91 20.79
CA GLY A 77 7.37 1.78 20.69
C GLY A 77 6.91 0.36 20.98
N GLU A 78 6.08 0.24 22.02
CA GLU A 78 5.19 -0.89 22.36
C GLU A 78 5.78 -2.31 22.23
N ASP A 79 6.65 -2.72 23.16
CA ASP A 79 6.99 -4.13 23.44
C ASP A 79 7.35 -5.00 22.21
N VAL A 80 7.84 -4.37 21.14
CA VAL A 80 8.31 -5.06 19.94
C VAL A 80 9.72 -5.54 20.23
N ASP A 81 9.87 -6.83 20.53
CA ASP A 81 11.21 -7.46 20.55
C ASP A 81 11.77 -7.44 19.11
N PRO A 82 12.83 -6.66 18.82
CA PRO A 82 13.42 -6.59 17.49
C PRO A 82 14.05 -7.92 17.04
N ASN A 83 14.18 -8.89 17.96
CA ASN A 83 14.65 -10.25 17.69
C ASN A 83 13.51 -11.24 17.46
N MET A 84 12.24 -10.84 17.63
CA MET A 84 11.11 -11.70 17.34
C MET A 84 11.06 -12.03 15.85
N PRO A 85 11.06 -13.32 15.46
CA PRO A 85 10.99 -13.69 14.06
C PRO A 85 9.67 -13.21 13.47
N GLY A 86 9.75 -12.36 12.44
CA GLY A 86 8.56 -11.85 11.76
C GLY A 86 7.69 -12.98 11.20
N ASP A 87 6.37 -12.81 11.25
CA ASP A 87 5.40 -13.81 10.77
C ASP A 87 5.34 -13.85 9.23
N ARG A 88 6.38 -14.44 8.65
CA ARG A 88 6.53 -14.61 7.20
C ARG A 88 5.41 -15.43 6.58
N ARG A 89 4.76 -16.30 7.37
CA ARG A 89 3.64 -17.11 6.91
C ARG A 89 2.41 -16.24 6.68
N THR A 90 2.04 -15.44 7.66
CA THR A 90 0.91 -14.51 7.53
C THR A 90 1.15 -13.51 6.41
N VAL A 91 2.36 -12.94 6.32
CA VAL A 91 2.74 -12.06 5.20
C VAL A 91 2.60 -12.77 3.86
N GLY A 92 3.13 -13.99 3.72
CA GLY A 92 3.01 -14.76 2.49
C GLY A 92 1.56 -15.08 2.09
N LEU A 93 0.71 -15.39 3.06
CA LEU A 93 -0.72 -15.64 2.83
C LEU A 93 -1.46 -14.37 2.38
N LEU A 94 -1.17 -13.21 2.99
CA LEU A 94 -1.76 -11.94 2.58
C LEU A 94 -1.32 -11.52 1.18
N VAL A 95 -0.04 -11.70 0.84
CA VAL A 95 0.46 -11.49 -0.51
C VAL A 95 -0.25 -12.41 -1.51
N GLY A 96 -0.40 -13.70 -1.18
CA GLY A 96 -1.13 -14.65 -2.00
C GLY A 96 -2.61 -14.26 -2.19
N LEU A 97 -3.28 -13.79 -1.13
CA LEU A 97 -4.65 -13.30 -1.21
C LEU A 97 -4.75 -12.04 -2.09
N PHE A 98 -3.78 -11.14 -2.01
CA PHE A 98 -3.74 -9.94 -2.85
C PHE A 98 -3.57 -10.29 -4.34
N VAL A 99 -2.65 -11.21 -4.65
CA VAL A 99 -2.47 -11.72 -6.02
C VAL A 99 -3.76 -12.39 -6.52
N LEU A 100 -4.44 -13.16 -5.68
CA LEU A 100 -5.73 -13.76 -6.02
C LEU A 100 -6.75 -12.68 -6.40
N VAL A 101 -6.83 -11.59 -5.64
CA VAL A 101 -7.72 -10.47 -5.95
C VAL A 101 -7.39 -9.84 -7.31
N ILE A 102 -6.12 -9.60 -7.62
CA ILE A 102 -5.70 -9.04 -8.92
C ILE A 102 -6.18 -9.91 -10.09
N VAL A 103 -6.07 -11.23 -9.95
CA VAL A 103 -6.46 -12.17 -11.00
C VAL A 103 -7.98 -12.29 -11.10
N LEU A 104 -8.68 -12.30 -9.97
CA LEU A 104 -10.11 -12.57 -9.91
C LEU A 104 -10.99 -11.33 -10.13
N VAL A 105 -10.49 -10.11 -9.87
CA VAL A 105 -11.34 -8.90 -9.86
C VAL A 105 -11.98 -8.63 -11.23
N LYS A 106 -11.28 -8.93 -12.32
CA LYS A 106 -11.83 -8.80 -13.68
C LYS A 106 -12.95 -9.79 -13.97
N PRO A 107 -12.77 -11.12 -13.81
CA PRO A 107 -13.83 -12.08 -14.11
C PRO A 107 -14.97 -12.07 -13.08
N LEU A 108 -14.68 -12.00 -11.77
CA LEU A 108 -15.70 -12.15 -10.72
C LEU A 108 -16.33 -10.83 -10.27
N GLY A 109 -15.66 -9.71 -10.54
CA GLY A 109 -16.12 -8.40 -10.11
C GLY A 109 -15.81 -8.08 -8.65
N TRP A 110 -15.84 -6.79 -8.33
CA TRP A 110 -15.45 -6.25 -7.04
C TRP A 110 -16.29 -6.79 -5.88
N ALA A 111 -17.61 -6.94 -6.06
CA ALA A 111 -18.49 -7.39 -4.98
C ALA A 111 -18.08 -8.77 -4.41
N ILE A 112 -17.70 -9.72 -5.28
CA ILE A 112 -17.27 -11.06 -4.88
C ILE A 112 -15.82 -11.03 -4.42
N THR A 113 -14.91 -10.41 -5.18
CA THR A 113 -13.48 -10.43 -4.83
C THR A 113 -13.16 -9.60 -3.60
N GLY A 114 -13.87 -8.50 -3.38
CA GLY A 114 -13.79 -7.70 -2.16
C GLY A 114 -14.26 -8.49 -0.94
N ALA A 115 -15.33 -9.28 -1.08
CA ALA A 115 -15.81 -10.12 0.02
C ALA A 115 -14.76 -11.17 0.40
N LEU A 116 -14.13 -11.79 -0.59
CA LEU A 116 -13.01 -12.70 -0.41
C LEU A 116 -11.78 -12.01 0.22
N LEU A 117 -11.47 -10.79 -0.20
CA LEU A 117 -10.37 -10.00 0.37
C LEU A 117 -10.61 -9.73 1.86
N PHE A 118 -11.76 -9.15 2.22
CA PHE A 118 -12.06 -8.78 3.60
C PHE A 118 -12.20 -10.00 4.51
N ALA A 119 -12.93 -11.03 4.07
CA ALA A 119 -13.10 -12.25 4.84
C ALA A 119 -11.79 -13.04 4.96
N GLY A 120 -11.05 -13.16 3.85
CA GLY A 120 -9.76 -13.85 3.79
C GLY A 120 -8.70 -13.18 4.65
N ALA A 121 -8.59 -11.85 4.60
CA ALA A 121 -7.65 -11.11 5.43
C ALA A 121 -7.96 -11.30 6.92
N ALA A 122 -9.23 -11.18 7.33
CA ALA A 122 -9.64 -11.41 8.72
C ALA A 122 -9.30 -12.82 9.20
N THR A 123 -9.48 -13.83 8.33
CA THR A 123 -9.12 -15.21 8.62
C THR A 123 -7.62 -15.43 8.71
N ILE A 124 -6.83 -14.83 7.82
CA ILE A 124 -5.35 -14.92 7.82
C ILE A 124 -4.79 -14.26 9.07
N LEU A 125 -5.37 -13.14 9.51
CA LEU A 125 -5.02 -12.44 10.76
C LEU A 125 -5.49 -13.17 12.03
N GLY A 126 -6.05 -14.37 11.92
CA GLY A 126 -6.32 -15.26 13.05
C GLY A 126 -7.77 -15.28 13.55
N ASN A 127 -8.70 -14.54 12.94
CA ASN A 127 -10.11 -14.62 13.32
C ASN A 127 -10.73 -15.95 12.81
N ARG A 128 -11.06 -16.84 13.75
CA ARG A 128 -11.60 -18.19 13.48
C ARG A 128 -13.11 -18.23 13.20
N HIS A 129 -13.82 -17.10 13.30
CA HIS A 129 -15.25 -17.05 13.02
C HIS A 129 -15.54 -16.86 11.52
N TYR A 130 -15.31 -17.90 10.72
CA TYR A 130 -15.40 -17.85 9.26
C TYR A 130 -16.73 -17.29 8.72
N ILE A 131 -17.86 -17.67 9.31
CA ILE A 131 -19.19 -17.19 8.90
C ILE A 131 -19.33 -15.69 9.14
N ARG A 132 -18.88 -15.20 10.31
CA ARG A 132 -18.89 -13.78 10.64
C ARG A 132 -17.96 -13.00 9.72
N ASN A 133 -16.78 -13.54 9.42
CA ASN A 133 -15.82 -12.91 8.50
C ASN A 133 -16.42 -12.78 7.11
N LEU A 134 -17.11 -13.82 6.62
CA LEU A 134 -17.77 -13.78 5.33
C LEU A 134 -18.93 -12.77 5.31
N ALA A 135 -19.75 -12.71 6.35
CA ALA A 135 -20.84 -11.75 6.45
C ALA A 135 -20.33 -10.31 6.47
N ILE A 136 -19.37 -10.00 7.35
CA ILE A 136 -18.75 -8.66 7.43
C ILE A 136 -18.03 -8.32 6.12
N GLY A 137 -17.26 -9.26 5.58
CA GLY A 137 -16.54 -9.05 4.32
C GLY A 137 -17.47 -8.76 3.16
N THR A 138 -18.62 -9.43 3.09
CA THR A 138 -19.66 -9.16 2.08
C THR A 138 -20.24 -7.76 2.25
N VAL A 139 -20.57 -7.37 3.48
CA VAL A 139 -21.11 -6.02 3.77
C VAL A 139 -20.10 -4.93 3.40
N LEU A 140 -18.82 -5.09 3.78
CA LEU A 140 -17.76 -4.14 3.43
C LEU A 140 -17.51 -4.08 1.91
N SER A 141 -17.56 -5.24 1.23
CA SER A 141 -17.40 -5.33 -0.22
C SER A 141 -18.51 -4.61 -0.97
N VAL A 142 -19.77 -4.92 -0.66
CA VAL A 142 -20.94 -4.30 -1.30
C VAL A 142 -21.04 -2.82 -0.92
N GLY A 143 -20.79 -2.48 0.35
CA GLY A 143 -20.77 -1.10 0.82
C GLY A 143 -19.72 -0.25 0.10
N SER A 144 -18.50 -0.78 -0.05
CA SER A 144 -17.47 -0.09 -0.85
C SER A 144 -17.85 -0.03 -2.33
N PHE A 145 -18.43 -1.08 -2.92
CA PHE A 145 -18.91 -1.04 -4.30
C PHE A 145 -19.81 0.19 -4.55
N TYR A 146 -20.86 0.34 -3.75
CA TYR A 146 -21.80 1.47 -3.90
C TYR A 146 -21.19 2.81 -3.49
N ALA A 147 -20.30 2.85 -2.51
CA ALA A 147 -19.60 4.09 -2.14
C ALA A 147 -18.77 4.65 -3.30
N PHE A 148 -18.08 3.78 -4.05
CA PHE A 148 -17.31 4.19 -5.23
C PHE A 148 -18.20 4.40 -6.45
N TYR A 149 -19.10 3.47 -6.74
CA TYR A 149 -19.95 3.53 -7.92
C TYR A 149 -20.95 4.70 -7.85
N SER A 150 -21.75 4.76 -6.79
CA SER A 150 -22.78 5.79 -6.63
C SER A 150 -22.26 7.06 -5.95
N GLY A 151 -21.31 6.93 -5.01
CA GLY A 151 -20.79 8.08 -4.27
C GLY A 151 -19.73 8.87 -5.04
N LEU A 152 -18.82 8.19 -5.74
CA LEU A 152 -17.71 8.81 -6.46
C LEU A 152 -17.87 8.77 -7.99
N GLY A 153 -18.87 8.04 -8.51
CA GLY A 153 -19.05 7.87 -9.96
C GLY A 153 -17.96 7.03 -10.62
N ILE A 154 -17.22 6.23 -9.85
CA ILE A 154 -16.10 5.42 -10.33
C ILE A 154 -16.62 4.02 -10.66
N PRO A 155 -16.64 3.60 -11.94
CA PRO A 155 -17.14 2.28 -12.31
C PRO A 155 -16.17 1.20 -11.82
N LEU A 156 -16.66 0.35 -10.91
CA LEU A 156 -15.95 -0.85 -10.47
C LEU A 156 -16.37 -2.05 -11.32
N PRO A 157 -15.47 -3.02 -11.56
CA PRO A 157 -15.81 -4.20 -12.35
C PRO A 157 -16.97 -4.97 -11.69
N ALA A 158 -18.09 -5.12 -12.40
CA ALA A 158 -19.19 -5.97 -11.96
C ALA A 158 -18.89 -7.47 -12.22
N GLY A 159 -18.01 -7.77 -13.19
CA GLY A 159 -17.61 -9.14 -13.53
C GLY A 159 -18.80 -9.97 -13.98
N ILE A 160 -18.96 -11.18 -13.42
CA ILE A 160 -20.12 -12.05 -13.70
C ILE A 160 -21.46 -11.45 -13.21
N LEU A 161 -21.42 -10.44 -12.33
CA LEU A 161 -22.62 -9.76 -11.84
C LEU A 161 -23.04 -8.58 -12.72
N ASP A 162 -22.40 -8.42 -13.89
CA ASP A 162 -22.75 -7.40 -14.87
C ASP A 162 -24.22 -7.57 -15.34
N GLY A 163 -25.04 -6.55 -15.11
CA GLY A 163 -26.49 -6.56 -15.35
C GLY A 163 -27.38 -6.85 -14.13
N ILE A 164 -26.81 -7.23 -12.98
CA ILE A 164 -27.51 -7.36 -11.69
C ILE A 164 -27.18 -6.19 -10.76
N LEU A 165 -25.92 -5.73 -10.78
CA LEU A 165 -25.38 -4.64 -9.99
C LEU A 165 -25.25 -3.34 -10.78
#